data_AF-A0A0A9WNE7-F1
#
_entry.id   AF-A0A0A9WNE7-F1
#
_cell.length_a   1.000
_cell.length_b   1.000
_cell.length_c   1.000
_cell.angle_alpha   90.00
_cell.angle_beta   90.00
_cell.angle_gamma   90.00
#
_symmetry.space_group_name_H-M   'P 1'
#
loop_
_entity.id
_entity.type
_entity.pdbx_description
1 polymer ?
#
loop_
_entity_poly.entity_id
_entity_poly.type
_entity_poly.pdbx_seq_one_letter_code
_entity_poly.pdbx_strand_id
1 'polypeptide(L)'
;VPPENRVYFLGRSAPPFLGIMLEAYLNETGDLELVGRLLPYAEIDFHHWVQSTMKKVLSAFDIYLIVNPVETFISKPRPERYLEDWNRKPKNSSLKSGMNVASLIWDSKPPKGTLSVRLTAITEWAARVLARLSQDFGGPQRRQLYSMISWELTHTMDTLLYSRSLNVQA
;
A
#
# COMPACT_ATOMS: atom_id res chain seq x y z
N VAL A 1 10.10 -5.28 -2.68
CA VAL A 1 10.60 -4.77 -3.96
C VAL A 1 10.86 -3.27 -3.82
N PRO A 2 12.09 -2.79 -4.11
CA PRO A 2 12.37 -1.35 -4.08
C PRO A 2 11.65 -0.63 -5.23
N PRO A 3 11.33 0.67 -5.08
CA PRO A 3 10.69 1.45 -6.15
C PRO A 3 11.48 1.44 -7.47
N GLU A 4 12.81 1.49 -7.39
CA GLU A 4 13.70 1.39 -8.55
C GLU A 4 14.96 0.60 -8.17
N ASN A 5 15.65 0.05 -9.18
CA ASN A 5 16.90 -0.68 -9.00
C ASN A 5 18.11 0.28 -8.87
N ARG A 6 18.12 1.11 -7.81
CA ARG A 6 19.22 2.03 -7.51
C ARG A 6 19.59 1.96 -6.03
N VAL A 7 20.88 2.15 -5.72
CA VAL A 7 21.44 2.00 -4.36
C VAL A 7 20.71 2.85 -3.31
N TYR A 8 20.28 4.06 -3.67
CA TYR A 8 19.61 4.98 -2.74
C TYR A 8 18.12 4.65 -2.45
N PHE A 9 17.57 3.62 -3.10
CA PHE A 9 16.27 3.04 -2.79
C PHE A 9 16.34 1.79 -1.92
N LEU A 10 17.55 1.32 -1.55
CA LEU A 10 17.70 0.25 -0.58
C LEU A 10 17.00 0.63 0.73
N GLY A 11 16.13 -0.25 1.22
CA GLY A 11 15.32 -0.02 2.43
C GLY A 11 14.02 0.77 2.21
N ARG A 12 13.68 1.16 0.98
CA ARG A 12 12.35 1.67 0.63
C ARG A 12 11.53 0.57 -0.03
N SER A 13 10.24 0.48 0.30
CA SER A 13 9.31 -0.45 -0.33
C SER A 13 8.36 0.27 -1.28
N ALA A 14 7.99 -0.40 -2.37
CA ALA A 14 6.90 -0.01 -3.25
C ALA A 14 5.65 -0.86 -2.95
N PRO A 15 4.44 -0.41 -3.36
CA PRO A 15 3.22 -1.19 -3.18
C PRO A 15 3.34 -2.59 -3.81
N PRO A 16 2.67 -3.62 -3.24
CA PRO A 16 2.92 -5.02 -3.56
C PRO A 16 2.17 -5.42 -4.83
N PHE A 17 2.69 -5.00 -5.98
CA PHE A 17 2.11 -5.34 -7.29
C PHE A 17 2.55 -6.71 -7.82
N LEU A 18 3.55 -7.36 -7.21
CA LEU A 18 4.12 -8.59 -7.76
C LEU A 18 3.07 -9.71 -7.89
N GLY A 19 2.21 -9.91 -6.90
CA GLY A 19 1.12 -10.91 -6.98
C GLY A 19 0.12 -10.58 -8.09
N ILE A 20 -0.24 -9.30 -8.24
CA ILE A 20 -1.14 -8.81 -9.30
C ILE A 20 -0.53 -9.07 -10.69
N MET A 21 0.76 -8.82 -10.85
CA MET A 21 1.47 -9.08 -12.10
C MET A 21 1.51 -10.58 -12.43
N LEU A 22 1.71 -11.44 -11.42
CA LEU A 22 1.68 -12.89 -11.63
C LEU A 22 0.30 -13.39 -12.07
N GLU A 23 -0.78 -12.85 -11.50
CA GLU A 23 -2.13 -13.16 -11.96
C GLU A 23 -2.37 -12.72 -13.41
N ALA A 24 -1.97 -11.49 -13.75
CA ALA A 24 -2.09 -11.02 -15.13
C ALA A 24 -1.29 -11.90 -16.10
N TYR A 25 -0.06 -12.26 -15.73
CA TYR A 25 0.77 -13.17 -16.52
C TYR A 25 0.11 -14.56 -16.67
N LEU A 26 -0.44 -15.11 -15.58
CA LEU A 26 -1.12 -16.39 -15.61
C LEU A 26 -2.33 -16.38 -16.55
N ASN A 27 -3.13 -15.31 -16.49
CA ASN A 27 -4.32 -15.17 -17.34
C ASN A 27 -3.98 -15.11 -18.83
N GLU A 28 -2.84 -14.51 -19.19
CA GLU A 28 -2.40 -14.38 -20.58
C GLU A 28 -1.69 -15.63 -21.11
N THR A 29 -0.88 -16.29 -20.26
CA THR A 29 0.01 -17.39 -20.70
C THR A 29 -0.47 -18.78 -20.33
N GLY A 30 -1.26 -18.91 -19.26
CA GLY A 30 -1.64 -20.19 -18.66
C GLY A 30 -0.47 -20.94 -17.99
N ASP A 31 0.70 -20.32 -17.84
CA ASP A 31 1.91 -20.97 -17.30
C ASP A 31 1.87 -21.08 -15.77
N LEU A 32 1.25 -22.16 -15.30
CA LEU A 32 1.11 -22.49 -13.88
C LEU A 32 2.46 -22.80 -13.21
N GLU A 33 3.43 -23.35 -13.96
CA GLU A 33 4.74 -23.74 -13.39
C GLU A 33 5.54 -22.50 -12.98
N LEU A 34 5.63 -21.50 -13.86
CA LEU A 34 6.31 -20.25 -13.54
C LEU A 34 5.64 -19.55 -12.37
N VAL A 35 4.30 -19.48 -12.38
CA VAL A 35 3.54 -18.78 -11.34
C VAL A 35 3.69 -19.47 -9.99
N GLY A 36 3.60 -20.80 -9.94
CA GLY A 36 3.83 -21.57 -8.72
C GLY A 36 5.24 -21.36 -8.17
N ARG A 37 6.26 -21.29 -9.05
CA ARG A 37 7.65 -21.01 -8.66
C ARG A 37 7.86 -19.58 -8.15
N LEU A 38 7.14 -18.60 -8.71
CA LEU A 38 7.31 -17.18 -8.36
C LEU A 38 6.42 -16.72 -7.20
N LEU A 39 5.33 -17.44 -6.90
CA LEU A 39 4.38 -17.10 -5.85
C LEU A 39 5.07 -16.84 -4.49
N PRO A 40 6.01 -17.67 -3.99
CA PRO A 40 6.68 -17.40 -2.72
C PRO A 40 7.37 -16.03 -2.65
N TYR A 41 7.91 -15.53 -3.76
CA TYR A 41 8.54 -14.21 -3.80
C TYR A 41 7.51 -13.08 -3.74
N ALA A 42 6.34 -13.26 -4.37
CA ALA A 42 5.21 -12.34 -4.23
C ALA A 42 4.69 -12.29 -2.80
N GLU A 43 4.66 -13.43 -2.12
CA GLU A 43 4.28 -13.51 -0.70
C GLU A 43 5.31 -12.78 0.18
N ILE A 44 6.61 -12.98 -0.05
CA ILE A 44 7.67 -12.26 0.70
C ILE A 44 7.54 -10.75 0.50
N ASP A 45 7.32 -10.29 -0.73
CA ASP A 45 7.14 -8.87 -1.03
C ASP A 45 5.91 -8.29 -0.32
N PHE A 46 4.78 -9.00 -0.39
CA PHE A 46 3.54 -8.61 0.27
C PHE A 46 3.69 -8.54 1.80
N HIS A 47 4.30 -9.55 2.43
CA HIS A 47 4.53 -9.56 3.86
C HIS A 47 5.45 -8.41 4.30
N HIS A 48 6.54 -8.17 3.56
CA HIS A 48 7.41 -7.04 3.85
C HIS A 48 6.68 -5.69 3.73
N TRP A 49 5.82 -5.54 2.72
CA TRP A 49 4.97 -4.35 2.57
C TRP A 49 4.03 -4.18 3.76
N VAL A 50 3.23 -5.20 4.08
CA VAL A 50 2.26 -5.16 5.18
C VAL A 50 2.94 -4.87 6.52
N GLN A 51 4.06 -5.55 6.83
CA GLN A 51 4.80 -5.35 8.07
C GLN A 51 5.34 -3.93 8.21
N SER A 52 5.72 -3.28 7.11
CA SER A 52 6.31 -1.94 7.14
C SER A 52 5.27 -0.81 7.10
N THR A 53 4.13 -1.03 6.45
CA THR A 53 3.16 0.03 6.11
C THR A 53 1.82 -0.07 6.81
N MET A 54 1.43 -1.25 7.27
CA MET A 54 0.13 -1.47 7.90
C MET A 54 0.14 -0.93 9.33
N LYS A 55 -0.91 -0.17 9.68
CA LYS A 55 -1.11 0.44 10.98
C LYS A 55 -2.51 0.12 11.49
N LYS A 56 -2.61 -0.07 12.80
CA LYS A 56 -3.89 -0.19 13.50
C LYS A 56 -4.38 1.21 13.84
N VAL A 57 -5.62 1.52 13.48
CA VAL A 57 -6.31 2.75 13.86
C VAL A 57 -7.41 2.39 14.84
N LEU A 58 -7.35 2.98 16.03
CA LEU A 58 -8.34 2.79 17.07
C LEU A 58 -9.44 3.83 16.89
N SER A 59 -10.67 3.37 16.72
CA SER A 59 -11.88 4.16 16.85
C SER A 59 -12.52 3.89 18.23
N ALA A 60 -13.51 4.69 18.61
CA ALA A 60 -14.23 4.51 19.87
C ALA A 60 -14.97 3.17 19.95
N PHE A 61 -15.28 2.55 18.81
CA PHE A 61 -16.09 1.34 18.72
C PHE A 61 -15.36 0.15 18.08
N ASP A 62 -14.29 0.38 17.31
CA ASP A 62 -13.66 -0.64 16.48
C ASP A 62 -12.15 -0.40 16.25
N ILE A 63 -11.47 -1.45 15.79
CA ILE A 63 -10.06 -1.43 15.38
C ILE A 63 -9.98 -1.64 13.87
N TYR A 64 -9.40 -0.68 13.16
CA TYR A 64 -9.28 -0.72 11.70
C TYR A 64 -7.83 -0.91 11.25
N LEU A 65 -7.65 -1.58 10.10
CA LEU A 65 -6.35 -1.79 9.47
C LEU A 65 -6.18 -0.86 8.27
N ILE A 66 -5.17 0.01 8.31
CA ILE A 66 -4.90 0.96 7.23
C ILE A 66 -3.46 0.85 6.77
N VAL A 67 -3.25 1.08 5.48
CA VAL A 67 -1.93 1.09 4.88
C VAL A 67 -1.51 2.53 4.61
N ASN A 68 -0.42 2.95 5.24
CA ASN A 68 0.18 4.26 5.03
C ASN A 68 1.61 4.12 4.54
N PRO A 69 2.11 5.07 3.73
CA PRO A 69 3.49 5.01 3.30
C PRO A 69 4.38 5.10 4.54
N VAL A 70 5.44 4.29 4.56
CA VAL A 70 6.46 4.42 5.60
C VAL A 70 7.04 5.82 5.46
N GLU A 71 6.95 6.62 6.52
CA GLU A 71 7.84 7.76 6.65
C GLU A 71 9.23 7.16 6.82
N THR A 72 9.95 6.94 5.71
CA THR A 72 11.36 6.61 5.81
C THR A 72 12.01 7.79 6.51
N PHE A 73 12.33 7.62 7.78
CA PHE A 73 13.09 8.57 8.60
C PHE A 73 14.53 8.59 8.08
N ILE A 74 14.71 9.07 6.85
CA ILE A 74 16.04 9.38 6.35
C ILE A 74 16.37 10.70 7.04
N SER A 75 17.29 10.65 7.98
CA SER A 75 17.86 11.83 8.66
C SER A 75 18.59 12.77 7.69
N LYS A 76 18.76 12.34 6.44
CA LYS A 76 19.46 13.01 5.36
C LYS A 76 18.51 13.27 4.18
N PRO A 77 18.76 14.33 3.39
CA PRO A 77 18.02 14.57 2.14
C PRO A 77 18.16 13.38 1.19
N ARG A 78 17.10 13.12 0.41
CA ARG A 78 17.07 12.02 -0.56
C ARG A 78 18.12 12.26 -1.66
N PRO A 79 18.98 11.28 -2.00
CA PRO A 79 20.00 11.46 -3.03
C PRO A 79 19.44 11.87 -4.40
N GLU A 80 18.26 11.36 -4.78
CA GLU A 80 17.61 11.69 -6.05
C GLU A 80 17.01 13.10 -6.11
N ARG A 81 16.83 13.76 -4.95
CA ARG A 81 16.24 15.09 -4.80
C ARG A 81 16.94 15.88 -3.70
N TYR A 82 18.28 15.89 -3.77
CA TYR A 82 19.12 16.39 -2.68
C TYR A 82 18.88 17.87 -2.43
N LEU A 83 18.93 18.69 -3.50
CA LEU A 83 18.79 20.14 -3.41
C LEU A 83 17.39 20.54 -2.94
N GLU A 84 16.35 19.86 -3.41
CA GLU A 84 14.96 20.14 -3.01
C GLU A 84 14.72 19.80 -1.54
N ASP A 85 15.21 18.66 -1.07
CA ASP A 85 15.07 18.25 0.32
C ASP A 85 15.93 19.11 1.26
N TRP A 86 17.13 19.52 0.82
CA TRP A 86 18.02 20.41 1.57
C TRP A 86 17.40 21.80 1.74
N ASN A 87 16.82 22.36 0.68
CA ASN A 87 16.19 23.68 0.70
C ASN A 87 14.80 23.67 1.35
N ARG A 88 14.24 22.49 1.65
CA ARG A 88 12.93 22.34 2.27
C ARG A 88 13.01 22.76 3.74
N LYS A 89 12.58 23.98 4.05
CA LYS A 89 12.35 24.41 5.44
C LYS A 89 11.37 23.43 6.12
N PRO A 90 11.59 23.01 7.38
CA PRO A 90 10.60 22.27 8.14
C PRO A 90 9.35 23.15 8.25
N LYS A 91 8.30 22.84 7.48
CA LYS A 91 7.03 23.55 7.60
C LYS A 91 6.46 23.20 8.97
N ASN A 92 6.28 24.21 9.83
CA ASN A 92 5.35 24.10 10.95
C ASN A 92 4.00 23.67 10.35
N SER A 93 3.57 22.46 10.67
CA SER A 93 2.49 21.72 10.01
C SER A 93 1.11 22.28 10.36
N SER A 94 0.88 23.56 10.11
CA SER A 94 -0.47 24.11 10.05
C SER A 94 -1.06 23.75 8.69
N LEU A 95 -2.24 23.11 8.70
CA LEU A 95 -3.02 22.83 7.51
C LEU A 95 -3.24 24.13 6.74
N LYS A 96 -2.54 24.33 5.62
CA LYS A 96 -2.94 25.36 4.67
C LYS A 96 -4.14 24.81 3.90
N SER A 97 -5.28 25.44 4.14
CA SER A 97 -6.63 25.21 3.58
C SER A 97 -6.73 25.19 2.04
N GLY A 98 -5.63 25.28 1.29
CA GLY A 98 -5.62 25.16 -0.17
C GLY A 98 -5.07 23.80 -0.60
N MET A 99 -5.94 22.79 -0.68
CA MET A 99 -5.57 21.49 -1.24
C MET A 99 -5.34 21.63 -2.75
N ASN A 100 -4.10 21.46 -3.20
CA ASN A 100 -3.80 21.25 -4.61
C ASN A 100 -4.00 19.76 -4.92
N VAL A 101 -4.81 19.40 -5.92
CA VAL A 101 -5.12 18.00 -6.26
C VAL A 101 -3.85 17.21 -6.63
N ALA A 102 -2.82 17.87 -7.17
CA ALA A 102 -1.51 17.28 -7.42
C ALA A 102 -0.72 16.97 -6.13
N SER A 103 -0.94 17.75 -5.06
CA SER A 103 -0.38 17.48 -3.73
C SER A 103 -1.07 16.31 -3.01
N LEU A 104 -2.27 15.93 -3.47
CA LEU A 104 -3.01 14.75 -3.05
C LEU A 104 -2.45 13.45 -3.67
N ILE A 105 -1.83 13.59 -4.84
CA ILE A 105 -1.33 12.45 -5.62
C ILE A 105 0.17 12.25 -5.39
N TRP A 106 1.09 13.21 -5.63
CA TRP A 106 2.54 12.94 -5.48
C TRP A 106 3.52 14.09 -5.18
N ASP A 107 3.10 15.34 -4.90
CA ASP A 107 4.08 16.46 -4.80
C ASP A 107 4.34 17.05 -3.40
N SER A 108 3.58 16.65 -2.38
CA SER A 108 3.87 17.06 -1.01
C SER A 108 3.63 15.92 -0.03
N LYS A 109 4.50 15.78 0.98
CA LYS A 109 4.22 14.87 2.10
C LYS A 109 2.85 15.27 2.68
N PRO A 110 1.87 14.36 2.73
CA PRO A 110 0.57 14.68 3.30
C PRO A 110 0.74 15.06 4.78
N PRO A 111 -0.24 15.75 5.39
CA PRO A 111 -0.23 16.01 6.82
C PRO A 111 0.04 14.73 7.62
N LYS A 112 0.78 14.85 8.73
CA LYS A 112 0.99 13.71 9.65
C LYS A 112 -0.37 13.17 10.08
N GLY A 113 -0.53 11.84 9.99
CA GLY A 113 -1.79 11.17 10.32
C GLY A 113 -2.79 11.05 9.15
N THR A 114 -2.43 11.47 7.93
CA THR A 114 -3.28 11.22 6.75
C THR A 114 -3.37 9.72 6.49
N LEU A 115 -4.58 9.24 6.24
CA LEU A 115 -4.89 7.85 5.94
C LEU A 115 -5.04 7.68 4.43
N SER A 116 -4.32 6.72 3.83
CA SER A 116 -4.31 6.54 2.38
C SER A 116 -5.33 5.51 1.91
N VAL A 117 -6.38 5.97 1.22
CA VAL A 117 -7.36 5.10 0.55
C VAL A 117 -6.68 4.27 -0.53
N ARG A 118 -5.83 4.90 -1.34
CA ARG A 118 -5.19 4.25 -2.49
C ARG A 118 -4.27 3.10 -2.08
N LEU A 119 -3.42 3.30 -1.07
CA LEU A 119 -2.50 2.25 -0.64
C LEU A 119 -3.23 1.10 0.04
N THR A 120 -4.29 1.42 0.79
CA THR A 120 -5.19 0.42 1.40
C THR A 120 -5.85 -0.42 0.31
N ALA A 121 -6.40 0.21 -0.73
CA ALA A 121 -7.02 -0.47 -1.86
C ALA A 121 -6.04 -1.35 -2.67
N ILE A 122 -4.82 -0.87 -2.95
CA ILE A 122 -3.81 -1.68 -3.66
C ILE A 122 -3.42 -2.90 -2.81
N THR A 123 -3.29 -2.72 -1.50
CA THR A 123 -2.93 -3.82 -0.60
C THR A 123 -4.06 -4.84 -0.47
N GLU A 124 -5.31 -4.38 -0.42
CA GLU A 124 -6.50 -5.25 -0.51
C GLU A 124 -6.44 -6.08 -1.80
N TRP A 125 -6.24 -5.41 -2.94
CA TRP A 125 -6.21 -6.09 -4.23
C TRP A 125 -5.12 -7.15 -4.29
N ALA A 126 -3.92 -6.81 -3.82
CA ALA A 126 -2.82 -7.76 -3.74
C ALA A 126 -3.15 -8.96 -2.83
N ALA A 127 -3.76 -8.72 -1.66
CA ALA A 127 -4.20 -9.79 -0.76
C ALA A 127 -5.25 -10.70 -1.45
N ARG A 128 -6.24 -10.12 -2.12
CA ARG A 128 -7.26 -10.87 -2.85
C ARG A 128 -6.70 -11.70 -4.00
N VAL A 129 -5.69 -11.19 -4.71
CA VAL A 129 -4.96 -11.95 -5.73
C VAL A 129 -4.18 -13.10 -5.10
N LEU A 130 -3.43 -12.84 -4.03
CA LEU A 130 -2.69 -13.89 -3.32
C LEU A 130 -3.62 -14.96 -2.77
N ALA A 131 -4.82 -14.61 -2.30
CA ALA A 131 -5.84 -15.58 -1.89
C ALA A 131 -6.27 -16.50 -3.04
N ARG A 132 -6.45 -15.95 -4.24
CA ARG A 132 -6.77 -16.71 -5.46
C ARG A 132 -5.62 -17.61 -5.88
N LEU A 133 -4.41 -17.09 -6.03
CA LEU A 133 -3.23 -17.88 -6.39
C LEU A 133 -2.93 -18.96 -5.31
N SER A 134 -3.18 -18.67 -4.04
CA SER A 134 -3.01 -19.65 -2.96
C SER A 134 -4.00 -20.81 -3.04
N GLN A 135 -5.16 -20.64 -3.67
CA GLN A 135 -6.10 -21.74 -3.90
C GLN A 135 -5.47 -22.83 -4.76
N ASP A 136 -4.68 -22.43 -5.76
CA ASP A 136 -4.09 -23.35 -6.73
C ASP A 136 -2.72 -23.87 -6.29
N PHE A 137 -1.93 -23.04 -5.59
CA PHE A 137 -0.52 -23.34 -5.27
C PHE A 137 -0.14 -23.33 -3.79
N GLY A 138 -0.88 -22.61 -2.94
CA GLY A 138 -0.46 -22.25 -1.57
C GLY A 138 -1.13 -23.03 -0.44
N GLY A 139 -2.26 -23.68 -0.73
CA GLY A 139 -3.04 -24.45 0.23
C GLY A 139 -4.05 -23.61 1.03
N PRO A 140 -4.91 -24.29 1.82
CA PRO A 140 -6.09 -23.67 2.43
C PRO A 140 -5.75 -22.63 3.51
N GLN A 141 -4.68 -22.82 4.29
CA GLN A 141 -4.31 -21.87 5.35
C GLN A 141 -3.87 -20.52 4.79
N ARG A 142 -3.07 -20.53 3.71
CA ARG A 142 -2.60 -19.30 3.06
C ARG A 142 -3.76 -18.53 2.43
N ARG A 143 -4.64 -19.26 1.74
CA ARG A 143 -5.89 -18.71 1.19
C ARG A 143 -6.72 -18.03 2.28
N GLN A 144 -6.92 -18.70 3.42
CA GLN A 144 -7.68 -18.15 4.54
C GLN A 144 -7.03 -16.86 5.06
N LEU A 145 -5.71 -16.86 5.30
CA LEU A 145 -4.99 -15.70 5.77
C LEU A 145 -5.21 -14.48 4.86
N TYR A 146 -4.94 -14.61 3.56
CA TYR A 146 -5.07 -13.49 2.64
C TYR A 146 -6.53 -13.05 2.45
N SER A 147 -7.48 -13.98 2.51
CA SER A 147 -8.91 -13.64 2.48
C SER A 147 -9.34 -12.81 3.70
N MET A 148 -8.82 -13.11 4.89
CA MET A 148 -9.08 -12.33 6.09
C MET A 148 -8.47 -10.93 5.97
N ILE A 149 -7.24 -10.81 5.48
CA ILE A 149 -6.61 -9.51 5.26
C ILE A 149 -7.41 -8.67 4.25
N SER A 150 -7.81 -9.25 3.12
CA SER A 150 -8.65 -8.56 2.13
C SER A 150 -9.99 -8.10 2.73
N TRP A 151 -10.64 -8.95 3.53
CA TRP A 151 -11.89 -8.60 4.23
C TRP A 151 -11.71 -7.41 5.19
N GLU A 152 -10.70 -7.44 6.05
CA GLU A 152 -10.42 -6.37 7.01
C GLU A 152 -10.12 -5.03 6.33
N LEU A 153 -9.34 -5.05 5.24
CA LEU A 153 -9.03 -3.84 4.47
C LEU A 153 -10.27 -3.30 3.77
N THR A 154 -11.12 -4.17 3.22
CA THR A 154 -12.39 -3.77 2.61
C THR A 154 -13.32 -3.14 3.64
N HIS A 155 -13.47 -3.79 4.80
CA HIS A 155 -14.26 -3.28 5.91
C HIS A 155 -13.77 -1.89 6.35
N THR A 156 -12.46 -1.71 6.46
CA THR A 156 -11.86 -0.41 6.80
C THR A 156 -12.14 0.65 5.73
N MET A 157 -12.09 0.29 4.44
CA MET A 157 -12.38 1.22 3.36
C MET A 157 -13.85 1.68 3.38
N ASP A 158 -14.78 0.77 3.59
CA ASP A 158 -16.23 1.05 3.56
C ASP A 158 -16.71 1.83 4.79
N THR A 159 -16.05 1.64 5.93
CA THR A 159 -16.46 2.27 7.20
C THR A 159 -15.75 3.59 7.47
N LEU A 160 -14.42 3.61 7.33
CA LEU A 160 -13.58 4.73 7.76
C LEU A 160 -13.24 5.67 6.60
N LEU A 161 -12.93 5.11 5.43
CA LEU A 161 -12.39 5.88 4.30
C LEU A 161 -13.47 6.34 3.31
N TYR A 162 -14.71 5.88 3.47
CA TYR A 162 -15.84 6.24 2.63
C TYR A 162 -16.68 7.35 3.27
N SER A 163 -16.99 8.40 2.49
CA SER A 163 -17.86 9.50 2.92
C SER A 163 -19.17 9.51 2.13
N ARG A 164 -20.30 9.42 2.83
CA ARG A 164 -21.65 9.48 2.22
C ARG A 164 -22.13 10.89 1.90
N SER A 165 -21.52 11.93 2.49
CA SER A 165 -22.03 13.30 2.43
C SER A 165 -21.87 13.97 1.05
N LEU A 166 -21.03 13.44 0.18
CA LEU A 166 -20.78 13.99 -1.16
C LEU A 166 -21.91 13.69 -2.16
N ASN A 167 -22.83 12.79 -1.84
CA ASN A 167 -23.95 12.38 -2.72
C ASN A 167 -25.25 13.19 -2.50
N VAL A 168 -25.24 14.24 -1.67
CA VAL A 168 -26.47 15.00 -1.30
C VAL A 168 -26.56 16.36 -2.02
N GLN A 169 -25.72 16.63 -3.01
CA GLN A 169 -25.85 17.81 -3.87
C GLN A 169 -25.89 17.40 -5.35
N ALA A 170 -27.06 16.96 -5.79
CA ALA A 170 -27.46 16.89 -7.19
C ALA A 170 -28.96 17.22 -7.29
#